data_AF-A0A2V8QR33-F1
#
_entry.id   AF-A0A2V8QR33-F1
#
_cell.length_a   1.000
_cell.length_b   1.000
_cell.length_c   1.000
_cell.angle_alpha   90.00
_cell.angle_beta   90.00
_cell.angle_gamma   90.00
#
_symmetry.space_group_name_H-M   'P 1'
#
loop_
_entity.id
_entity.type
_entity.pdbx_description
1 polymer ?
#
loop_
_entity_poly.entity_id
_entity_poly.type
_entity_poly.pdbx_seq_one_letter_code
_entity_poly.pdbx_strand_id
1 'polypeptide(L)'
;GVITDGDVRRALQRVELEDLAGLTCEGVMTRRPVVVTPDMLAHAALQLMENRPSQIAVLPVVAADGRCVGLLRLHDIVRSGL
;
A
#
# COMPACT_ATOMS: atom_id res chain seq x y z
N GLY A 1 2.11 -7.63 -4.73
CA GLY A 1 2.23 -6.87 -3.47
C GLY A 1 2.23 -5.39 -3.75
N VAL A 2 2.51 -4.56 -2.75
CA VAL A 2 2.70 -3.11 -2.92
C VAL A 2 4.09 -2.73 -2.45
N ILE A 3 4.70 -1.74 -3.11
CA ILE A 3 5.95 -1.13 -2.67
C ILE A 3 5.65 0.33 -2.37
N THR A 4 6.07 0.75 -1.18
CA THR A 4 6.03 2.15 -0.75
C THR A 4 7.45 2.63 -0.46
N ASP A 5 7.64 3.95 -0.35
CA ASP A 5 8.89 4.54 0.12
C ASP A 5 9.33 3.98 1.47
N GLY A 6 8.37 3.59 2.33
CA GLY A 6 8.66 2.93 3.59
C GLY A 6 9.30 1.55 3.41
N ASP A 7 8.83 0.77 2.42
CA ASP A 7 9.41 -0.54 2.10
C ASP A 7 10.82 -0.38 1.54
N VAL A 8 11.00 0.53 0.58
CA VAL A 8 12.31 0.83 -0.02
C VAL A 8 13.29 1.31 1.05
N ARG A 9 12.91 2.30 1.86
CA ARG A 9 13.76 2.80 2.96
C ARG A 9 14.17 1.69 3.91
N ARG A 10 13.24 0.82 4.32
CA ARG A 10 13.54 -0.31 5.23
C ARG A 10 14.46 -1.35 4.58
N ALA A 11 14.30 -1.62 3.28
CA ALA A 11 15.18 -2.55 2.58
C ALA A 11 16.60 -1.97 2.49
N LEU A 12 16.75 -0.71 2.09
CA LEU A 12 18.04 -0.02 2.02
C LEU A 12 18.76 0.05 3.37
N GLN A 13 18.03 0.13 4.49
CA GLN A 13 18.61 0.08 5.83
C GLN A 13 19.14 -1.30 6.25
N ARG A 14 18.84 -2.35 5.49
CA ARG A 14 19.18 -3.75 5.83
C ARG A 14 20.19 -4.38 4.87
N VAL A 15 20.53 -3.71 3.77
CA VAL A 15 21.47 -4.22 2.78
C VAL A 15 22.72 -3.35 2.73
N GLU A 16 23.85 -4.00 2.49
CA GLU A 16 25.10 -3.29 2.21
C GLU A 16 25.07 -2.74 0.78
N LEU A 17 25.90 -1.73 0.51
CA LEU A 17 25.99 -1.07 -0.80
C LEU A 17 26.29 -2.07 -1.94
N GLU A 18 27.05 -3.12 -1.64
CA GLU A 18 27.47 -4.18 -2.55
C GLU A 18 26.30 -5.04 -3.03
N ASP A 19 25.30 -5.24 -2.16
CA ASP A 19 24.14 -6.10 -2.40
C ASP A 19 22.95 -5.36 -3.02
N LEU A 20 23.03 -4.04 -3.14
CA LEU A 20 21.95 -3.20 -3.69
C LEU A 20 21.48 -3.66 -5.06
N ALA A 21 22.42 -4.07 -5.92
CA ALA A 21 22.11 -4.53 -7.27
C ALA A 21 21.26 -5.81 -7.29
N GLY A 22 21.28 -6.59 -6.20
CA GLY A 22 20.50 -7.82 -6.05
C GLY A 22 19.08 -7.61 -5.50
N LEU A 23 18.70 -6.38 -5.12
CA LEU A 23 17.36 -6.12 -4.60
C LEU A 23 16.29 -6.31 -5.67
N THR A 24 15.30 -7.15 -5.36
CA THR A 24 14.15 -7.40 -6.23
C THR A 24 12.89 -6.80 -5.64
N CYS A 25 11.93 -6.42 -6.48
CA CYS A 25 10.60 -5.99 -6.03
C CYS A 25 9.96 -7.02 -5.09
N GLU A 26 10.11 -8.31 -5.36
CA GLU A 26 9.58 -9.38 -4.51
C GLU A 26 10.24 -9.44 -3.12
N GLY A 27 11.55 -9.15 -3.04
CA GLY A 27 12.31 -9.11 -1.79
C GLY A 27 11.99 -7.90 -0.92
N VAL A 28 11.47 -6.82 -1.52
CA VAL A 28 11.23 -5.54 -0.83
C VAL A 28 9.75 -5.29 -0.55
N MET A 29 8.85 -5.78 -1.41
CA MET A 29 7.42 -5.44 -1.32
C MET A 29 6.74 -5.98 -0.05
N THR A 30 5.70 -5.26 0.36
CA THR A 30 4.67 -5.84 1.20
C THR A 30 3.88 -6.86 0.36
N ARG A 31 4.12 -8.16 0.58
CA ARG A 31 3.55 -9.26 -0.22
C ARG A 31 2.02 -9.32 -0.14
N ARG A 32 1.48 -9.15 1.06
CA ARG A 32 0.04 -9.19 1.37
C ARG A 32 -0.42 -7.82 1.90
N PRO A 33 -0.54 -6.81 1.02
CA PRO A 33 -1.04 -5.52 1.46
C PRO A 33 -2.49 -5.64 1.87
N VAL A 34 -2.93 -4.68 2.68
CA VAL A 34 -4.36 -4.50 2.90
C VAL A 34 -4.95 -3.88 1.64
N VAL A 35 -6.06 -4.42 1.16
CA VAL A 35 -6.72 -4.01 -0.08
C VAL A 35 -8.19 -3.71 0.19
N VAL A 36 -8.82 -3.00 -0.74
CA VAL A 36 -10.27 -2.75 -0.74
C VAL A 36 -10.87 -3.14 -2.08
N THR A 37 -12.18 -3.32 -2.12
CA THR A 37 -12.91 -3.61 -3.35
C THR A 37 -13.37 -2.31 -4.03
N PRO A 38 -13.67 -2.32 -5.35
CA PRO A 38 -14.10 -1.12 -6.07
C PRO A 38 -15.43 -0.54 -5.59
N ASP A 39 -16.27 -1.37 -4.97
CA ASP A 39 -17.59 -1.05 -4.44
C ASP A 39 -17.56 -0.60 -2.96
N MET A 40 -16.41 -0.67 -2.29
CA MET A 40 -16.28 -0.23 -0.90
C MET A 40 -16.49 1.29 -0.79
N LEU A 41 -17.30 1.71 0.20
CA LEU A 41 -17.50 3.12 0.52
C LEU A 41 -16.17 3.79 0.91
N ALA A 42 -15.90 4.98 0.37
CA ALA A 42 -14.69 5.74 0.66
C ALA A 42 -14.51 6.02 2.17
N HIS A 43 -15.60 6.28 2.89
CA HIS A 43 -15.56 6.42 4.36
C HIS A 43 -15.06 5.14 5.06
N ALA A 44 -15.53 3.96 4.63
CA ALA A 44 -15.08 2.70 5.20
C ALA A 44 -13.60 2.44 4.89
N ALA A 45 -13.16 2.79 3.67
CA ALA A 45 -11.74 2.72 3.31
C ALA A 45 -10.88 3.66 4.18
N LEU A 46 -11.35 4.88 4.44
CA LEU A 46 -10.68 5.84 5.35
C LEU A 46 -10.58 5.29 6.78
N GLN A 47 -11.68 4.79 7.34
CA GLN A 47 -11.67 4.15 8.65
C GLN A 47 -10.69 2.97 8.70
N LEU A 48 -10.61 2.17 7.64
CA LEU A 48 -9.66 1.06 7.54
C LEU A 48 -8.20 1.54 7.45
N MET A 49 -7.94 2.71 6.85
CA MET A 49 -6.61 3.34 6.83
C MET A 49 -6.18 3.85 8.21
N GLU A 50 -7.11 4.47 8.95
CA GLU A 50 -6.83 5.19 10.20
C GLU A 50 -6.96 4.32 11.46
N ASN A 51 -7.94 3.42 11.53
CA ASN A 51 -8.25 2.61 12.71
C ASN A 51 -7.49 1.28 12.71
N ARG A 52 -6.17 1.37 12.69
CA ARG A 52 -5.28 0.21 12.72
C ARG A 52 -4.00 0.54 13.50
N PRO A 53 -3.31 -0.47 14.08
CA PRO A 53 -2.10 -0.23 14.87
C PRO A 53 -0.98 0.49 14.11
N SER A 54 -0.88 0.25 12.80
CA SER A 54 0.06 0.93 11.90
C SER A 54 -0.72 1.52 10.73
N GLN A 55 -0.99 2.81 10.81
CA GLN A 55 -1.79 3.54 9.82
C GLN A 55 -1.14 3.50 8.44
N ILE A 56 -1.98 3.45 7.41
CA ILE A 56 -1.52 3.45 6.02
C ILE A 56 -2.27 4.52 5.24
N ALA A 57 -1.59 5.16 4.29
CA ALA A 57 -2.17 6.23 3.49
C ALA A 57 -2.59 5.79 2.07
N VAL A 58 -2.41 4.50 1.74
CA VAL A 58 -2.69 3.96 0.41
C VAL A 58 -3.32 2.58 0.52
N LEU A 59 -4.30 2.31 -0.35
CA LEU A 59 -5.00 1.04 -0.46
C LEU A 59 -5.10 0.64 -1.94
N PRO A 60 -4.48 -0.48 -2.35
CA PRO A 60 -4.79 -1.08 -3.65
C PRO A 60 -6.27 -1.46 -3.73
N VAL A 61 -6.90 -1.13 -4.86
CA VAL A 61 -8.28 -1.49 -5.15
C VAL A 61 -8.26 -2.74 -6.00
N VAL A 62 -8.84 -3.84 -5.49
CA VAL A 62 -8.76 -5.17 -6.09
C VAL A 62 -10.17 -5.69 -6.39
N ALA A 63 -10.41 -6.06 -7.64
CA ALA A 63 -11.68 -6.64 -8.07
C ALA A 63 -11.83 -8.10 -7.59
N ALA A 64 -13.05 -8.64 -7.69
CA ALA A 64 -13.37 -9.99 -7.23
C ALA A 64 -12.55 -11.10 -7.91
N ASP A 65 -12.07 -10.86 -9.13
CA ASP A 65 -11.19 -11.76 -9.89
C ASP A 65 -9.71 -11.67 -9.47
N GLY A 66 -9.39 -10.87 -8.45
CA GLY A 66 -8.04 -10.69 -7.92
C GLY A 66 -7.21 -9.66 -8.69
N ARG A 67 -7.74 -9.02 -9.74
CA ARG A 67 -7.00 -7.99 -10.46
C ARG A 67 -6.99 -6.67 -9.68
N CYS A 68 -5.81 -6.06 -9.59
CA CYS A 68 -5.69 -4.68 -9.14
C CYS A 68 -6.26 -3.74 -10.21
N VAL A 69 -7.28 -2.97 -9.87
CA VAL A 69 -7.97 -2.04 -10.77
C VAL A 69 -7.70 -0.58 -10.43
N GLY A 70 -7.00 -0.30 -9.32
CA GLY A 70 -6.68 1.06 -8.94
C GLY A 70 -5.91 1.16 -7.63
N LEU A 71 -5.66 2.39 -7.22
CA LEU A 71 -5.01 2.73 -5.95
C LEU A 71 -5.76 3.92 -5.33
N LEU A 72 -6.28 3.74 -4.14
CA LEU A 72 -6.92 4.79 -3.36
C LEU A 72 -5.92 5.36 -2.36
N ARG A 73 -5.79 6.69 -2.32
CA ARG A 73 -4.89 7.38 -1.39
C ARG A 73 -5.71 8.19 -0.40
N LEU A 74 -5.28 8.23 0.86
CA LEU A 74 -5.99 8.90 1.94
C LEU A 74 -6.28 10.36 1.59
N HIS A 75 -5.30 11.06 1.03
CA HIS A 75 -5.44 12.47 0.68
C HIS A 75 -6.44 12.72 -0.46
N ASP A 76 -6.69 11.72 -1.32
CA ASP A 76 -7.73 11.84 -2.36
C ASP A 76 -9.13 11.78 -1.72
N ILE A 77 -9.32 10.94 -0.70
CA ILE A 77 -10.56 10.86 0.08
C ILE A 77 -10.79 12.18 0.84
N VAL A 78 -9.78 12.64 1.59
CA VAL A 78 -9.88 13.89 2.38
C VAL A 78 -10.15 15.10 1.49
N ARG A 79 -9.47 15.20 0.34
CA ARG A 79 -9.70 16.28 -0.62
C ARG A 79 -11.11 16.29 -1.21
N SER A 80 -11.78 15.13 -1.26
CA SER A 80 -13.16 15.03 -1.74
C SER A 80 -14.20 15.56 -0.74
N GLY A 81 -13.78 15.92 0.48
CA GLY A 81 -14.64 16.47 1.53
C GLY A 81 -15.17 15.44 2.52
N LEU A 82 -14.53 14.25 2.59
CA LEU A 82 -14.78 13.22 3.59
C LEU A 82 -13.78 13.28 4.74
#